data_AF-A0AAE4AAX5-F1
#
_entry.id   AF-A0AAE4AAX5-F1
#
_cell.length_a   1.000
_cell.length_b   1.000
_cell.length_c   1.000
_cell.angle_alpha   90.00
_cell.angle_beta   90.00
_cell.angle_gamma   90.00
#
_symmetry.space_group_name_H-M   'P 1'
#
loop_
_entity.id
_entity.type
_entity.pdbx_description
1 polymer ?
#
loop_
_entity_poly.entity_id
_entity_poly.type
_entity_poly.pdbx_seq_one_letter_code
_entity_poly.pdbx_strand_id
1 'polypeptide(L)'
;MLFGREQELDALAELLDGARAGRGALVWLLGEGGIGKTALAGAVGDVARERGMAVLRAEADELERHRPFGVLVDALGVGGGGGAGGGGAGGG
;
A
#
# COMPACT_ATOMS: atom_id res chain seq x y z
N MET A 1 -4.44 -8.60 -12.92
CA MET A 1 -5.91 -8.75 -12.94
C MET A 1 -6.34 -9.33 -11.62
N LEU A 2 -7.32 -8.72 -10.96
CA LEU A 2 -7.87 -9.17 -9.69
C LEU A 2 -9.28 -9.68 -9.96
N PHE A 3 -9.50 -11.00 -9.86
CA PHE A 3 -10.80 -11.62 -10.13
C PHE A 3 -11.52 -11.96 -8.82
N GLY A 4 -12.83 -11.70 -8.76
CA GLY A 4 -13.67 -12.10 -7.63
C GLY A 4 -13.41 -11.33 -6.32
N ARG A 5 -12.82 -10.14 -6.40
CA ARG A 5 -12.58 -9.25 -5.24
C ARG A 5 -13.18 -7.85 -5.43
N GLU A 6 -14.22 -7.78 -6.24
CA GLU A 6 -14.90 -6.52 -6.56
C GLU A 6 -15.53 -5.92 -5.31
N GLN A 7 -16.16 -6.74 -4.46
CA GLN A 7 -16.77 -6.29 -3.21
C GLN A 7 -15.75 -5.71 -2.22
N GLU A 8 -14.59 -6.35 -2.06
CA GLU A 8 -13.53 -5.82 -1.20
C GLU A 8 -12.92 -4.55 -1.77
N LEU A 9 -12.75 -4.48 -3.10
CA LEU A 9 -12.26 -3.28 -3.76
C LEU A 9 -13.24 -2.12 -3.60
N ASP A 10 -14.53 -2.35 -3.76
CA ASP A 10 -15.60 -1.36 -3.59
C ASP A 10 -15.63 -0.82 -2.15
N ALA A 11 -15.59 -1.72 -1.16
CA ALA A 11 -15.55 -1.33 0.25
C ALA A 11 -14.30 -0.48 0.58
N LEU A 12 -13.15 -0.81 0.00
CA LEU A 12 -11.92 -0.04 0.18
C LEU A 12 -11.96 1.29 -0.58
N ALA A 13 -12.62 1.34 -1.74
CA ALA A 13 -12.90 2.56 -2.47
C ALA A 13 -13.77 3.53 -1.66
N GLU A 14 -14.78 3.05 -0.93
CA GLU A 14 -15.59 3.92 -0.06
C GLU A 14 -14.75 4.55 1.06
N LEU A 15 -13.80 3.79 1.62
CA LEU A 15 -12.87 4.32 2.63
C LEU A 15 -11.94 5.39 2.06
N LEU A 16 -11.52 5.27 0.79
CA LEU A 16 -10.76 6.32 0.11
C LEU A 16 -11.58 7.61 -0.06
N ASP A 17 -12.88 7.50 -0.36
CA ASP A 17 -13.77 8.67 -0.43
C ASP A 17 -13.93 9.33 0.95
N GLY A 18 -14.05 8.53 2.01
CA GLY A 18 -13.99 8.99 3.39
C GLY A 18 -12.71 9.75 3.71
N ALA A 19 -11.55 9.19 3.33
CA ALA A 19 -10.25 9.79 3.54
C ALA A 19 -10.10 11.15 2.83
N ARG A 20 -10.59 11.26 1.59
CA ARG A 20 -10.65 12.54 0.86
C ARG A 20 -11.53 13.59 1.55
N ALA A 21 -12.58 13.15 2.22
CA ALA A 21 -13.44 14.00 3.05
C ALA A 21 -12.86 14.27 4.46
N GLY A 22 -11.58 13.94 4.71
CA GLY A 22 -10.89 14.17 5.98
C GLY A 22 -11.14 13.12 7.05
N ARG A 23 -11.78 11.99 6.72
CA ARG A 23 -12.03 10.86 7.63
C ARG A 23 -11.10 9.70 7.28
N GLY A 24 -9.91 9.69 7.88
CA GLY A 24 -8.95 8.60 7.71
C GLY A 24 -9.45 7.27 8.28
N ALA A 25 -8.91 6.18 7.73
CA ALA A 25 -9.20 4.81 8.18
C ALA A 25 -7.93 3.96 8.17
N LEU A 26 -7.91 2.93 9.01
CA LEU A 26 -6.88 1.89 9.01
C LEU A 26 -7.56 0.56 8.65
N VAL A 27 -6.98 -0.16 7.70
CA VAL A 27 -7.48 -1.46 7.24
C VAL A 27 -6.39 -2.51 7.39
N TRP A 28 -6.77 -3.66 7.93
CA TRP A 28 -5.91 -4.83 7.98
C TRP A 28 -6.40 -5.91 7.03
N LEU A 29 -5.57 -6.32 6.06
CA LEU A 29 -5.91 -7.39 5.13
C LEU A 29 -5.46 -8.74 5.70
N LEU A 30 -6.41 -9.53 6.18
CA LEU A 30 -6.19 -10.89 6.67
C LEU A 30 -6.59 -11.93 5.62
N GLY A 31 -5.85 -13.04 5.56
CA GLY A 31 -6.17 -14.14 4.67
C GLY A 31 -4.97 -15.06 4.48
N GLU A 32 -5.20 -16.21 3.84
CA GLU A 32 -4.17 -17.22 3.62
C GLU A 32 -3.02 -16.72 2.72
N GLY A 33 -1.85 -17.34 2.83
CA GLY A 33 -0.72 -17.06 1.96
C GLY A 33 -1.11 -17.23 0.48
N GLY A 34 -0.75 -16.28 -0.38
CA GLY A 34 -1.06 -16.38 -1.82
C GLY A 34 -2.49 -16.02 -2.24
N ILE A 35 -3.41 -15.70 -1.32
CA ILE A 35 -4.82 -15.39 -1.64
C ILE A 35 -5.03 -14.05 -2.40
N GLY A 36 -3.95 -13.32 -2.69
CA GLY A 36 -4.00 -12.07 -3.45
C GLY A 36 -4.06 -10.78 -2.63
N LYS A 37 -3.74 -10.79 -1.33
CA LYS A 37 -3.74 -9.57 -0.47
C LYS A 37 -2.87 -8.44 -1.03
N THR A 38 -1.65 -8.76 -1.48
CA THR A 38 -0.75 -7.78 -2.11
C THR A 38 -1.30 -7.24 -3.43
N ALA A 39 -2.00 -8.08 -4.20
CA ALA A 39 -2.65 -7.66 -5.44
C ALA A 39 -3.84 -6.72 -5.16
N LEU A 40 -4.65 -7.01 -4.13
CA LEU A 40 -5.73 -6.14 -3.68
C LEU A 40 -5.19 -4.78 -3.19
N ALA A 41 -4.16 -4.78 -2.33
CA ALA A 41 -3.52 -3.54 -1.87
C ALA A 41 -2.96 -2.70 -3.02
N GLY A 42 -2.38 -3.34 -4.04
CA GLY A 42 -1.94 -2.69 -5.28
C GLY A 42 -3.11 -2.03 -6.03
N ALA A 43 -4.19 -2.78 -6.27
CA ALA A 43 -5.37 -2.28 -6.97
C ALA A 43 -6.03 -1.09 -6.26
N VAL A 44 -6.15 -1.14 -4.92
CA VAL A 44 -6.66 -0.02 -4.12
C VAL A 44 -5.74 1.20 -4.24
N GLY A 45 -4.42 0.98 -4.27
CA GLY A 45 -3.45 2.03 -4.54
C GLY A 45 -3.64 2.69 -5.91
N ASP A 46 -3.96 1.91 -6.94
CA ASP A 46 -4.23 2.46 -8.28
C ASP A 46 -5.51 3.30 -8.29
N VAL A 47 -6.59 2.82 -7.65
CA VAL A 47 -7.83 3.60 -7.47
C VAL A 47 -7.56 4.91 -6.71
N ALA A 48 -6.72 4.88 -5.67
CA ALA A 48 -6.36 6.09 -4.92
C ALA A 48 -5.59 7.09 -5.80
N ARG A 49 -4.67 6.62 -6.66
CA ARG A 49 -3.94 7.47 -7.61
C ARG A 49 -4.88 8.10 -8.64
N GLU A 50 -5.81 7.33 -9.19
CA GLU A 50 -6.83 7.83 -10.12
C GLU A 50 -7.69 8.94 -9.49
N ARG A 51 -7.88 8.89 -8.16
CA ARG A 51 -8.59 9.91 -7.37
C ARG A 51 -7.71 11.09 -6.96
N GLY A 52 -6.46 11.15 -7.42
CA GLY A 52 -5.51 12.24 -7.14
C GLY A 52 -4.88 12.18 -5.75
N MET A 53 -4.91 11.03 -5.08
CA MET A 53 -4.29 10.86 -3.77
C MET A 53 -2.82 10.47 -3.91
N ALA A 54 -1.98 10.97 -3.00
CA ALA A 54 -0.63 10.46 -2.85
C ALA A 54 -0.68 9.05 -2.24
N VAL A 55 0.01 8.09 -2.89
CA VAL A 55 0.07 6.70 -2.43
C VAL A 55 1.50 6.35 -2.09
N LEU A 56 1.72 6.06 -0.81
CA LEU A 56 3.00 5.61 -0.28
C LEU A 56 2.94 4.11 -0.01
N ARG A 57 4.00 3.40 -0.38
CA ARG A 57 4.11 1.95 -0.17
C ARG A 57 5.47 1.63 0.42
N ALA A 58 5.48 0.74 1.40
CA ALA A 58 6.67 0.11 1.92
C ALA A 58 6.36 -1.34 2.28
N GLU A 59 7.39 -2.16 2.40
CA GLU A 59 7.30 -3.56 2.77
C GLU A 59 8.11 -3.76 4.04
N ALA A 60 7.54 -4.48 5.02
CA ALA A 60 8.26 -4.82 6.23
C ALA A 60 9.09 -6.08 5.99
N ASP A 61 10.40 -5.98 6.20
CA ASP A 61 11.31 -7.13 6.17
C ASP A 61 11.51 -7.67 7.61
N GLU A 62 11.48 -8.99 7.77
CA GLU A 62 11.80 -9.67 9.03
C GLU A 62 13.21 -9.36 9.55
N LEU A 63 14.16 -9.09 8.67
CA LEU A 63 15.53 -8.71 9.03
C LEU A 63 15.60 -7.33 9.68
N GLU A 64 14.61 -6.46 9.42
CA GLU A 64 14.56 -5.08 9.89
C GLU A 64 13.75 -4.87 11.17
N ARG A 65 13.35 -5.95 11.85
CA ARG A 65 12.60 -5.91 13.13
C ARG A 65 13.23 -5.02 14.21
N HIS A 66 14.52 -4.71 14.11
CA HIS A 66 15.27 -3.86 15.03
C HIS A 66 15.12 -2.36 14.76
N ARG A 67 14.39 -1.96 13.71
CA ARG A 67 14.05 -0.57 13.40
C ARG A 67 12.57 -0.31 13.70
N PRO A 68 12.21 0.16 14.91
CA PRO A 68 10.86 0.60 15.20
C PRO A 68 10.39 1.60 14.15
N PHE A 69 9.20 1.37 13.59
CA PHE A 69 8.61 2.20 12.53
C PHE A 69 9.44 2.33 11.24
N GLY A 70 10.44 1.47 11.00
CA GLY A 70 11.27 1.51 9.80
C GLY A 70 10.45 1.56 8.51
N VAL A 71 9.47 0.67 8.40
CA VAL A 71 8.53 0.62 7.26
C VAL A 71 7.77 1.94 7.04
N LEU A 72 7.44 2.69 8.11
CA LEU A 72 6.78 4.00 7.99
C LEU A 72 7.76 5.07 7.55
N VAL A 73 9.00 5.04 8.08
CA VAL A 73 10.07 5.96 7.69
C VAL A 73 10.41 5.80 6.20
N ASP A 74 10.49 4.56 5.73
CA ASP A 74 10.75 4.24 4.32
C ASP A 74 9.59 4.71 3.44
N ALA A 75 8.35 4.44 3.83
CA ALA A 75 7.17 4.90 3.10
C ALA A 75 7.11 6.44 3.00
N LEU A 76 7.48 7.15 4.07
CA LEU A 76 7.44 8.61 4.13
C LEU A 76 8.69 9.29 3.54
N GLY A 77 9.75 8.54 3.24
CA GLY A 77 11.03 9.10 2.78
C GLY A 77 11.74 9.97 3.83
N VAL A 78 11.45 9.77 5.12
CA VAL A 78 11.94 10.61 6.23
C VAL A 78 13.34 10.17 6.70
N GLY A 79 13.83 9.02 6.23
CA GLY A 79 15.14 8.47 6.57
C GLY A 79 16.23 8.92 5.59
N GLY A 80 17.09 9.86 6.01
CA GLY A 80 18.33 10.13 5.30
C GLY A 80 19.28 8.94 5.38
N GLY A 81 19.45 8.22 4.27
CA GLY A 81 20.57 7.31 3.99
C GLY A 81 20.54 5.94 4.67
N GLY A 82 20.25 4.88 3.89
CA GLY A 82 20.57 3.50 4.27
C GLY A 82 19.47 2.48 4.02
N GLY A 83 19.11 2.26 2.75
CA GLY A 83 18.21 1.20 2.31
C GLY A 83 18.14 1.16 0.80
N ALA A 84 19.06 0.43 0.18
CA ALA A 84 19.01 0.15 -1.25
C ALA A 84 17.75 -0.68 -1.55
N GLY A 85 16.80 -0.08 -2.26
CA GLY A 85 15.66 -0.74 -2.87
C GLY A 85 15.33 -0.06 -4.19
N GLY A 86 16.33 0.03 -5.08
CA GLY A 86 16.15 0.53 -6.43
C GLY A 86 15.24 -0.40 -7.24
N GLY A 87 14.36 0.19 -8.04
CA GLY A 87 13.47 -0.59 -8.91
C GLY A 87 12.53 0.22 -9.79
N GLY A 88 12.95 1.38 -10.29
CA GLY A 88 12.33 2.00 -11.46
C GLY A 88 13.15 1.70 -12.72
N ALA A 89 12.53 1.04 -13.72
CA ALA A 89 12.64 1.29 -15.17
C ALA A 89 12.52 0.02 -16.06
N GLY A 90 11.76 0.17 -17.16
CA GLY A 90 11.70 -0.72 -18.34
C GLY A 90 10.25 -1.12 -18.67
N GLY A 91 9.54 -0.56 -19.66
CA GLY A 91 9.98 0.05 -20.91
C GLY A 91 10.23 -1.03 -21.96
N GLY A 92 9.18 -1.41 -22.70
CA GLY A 92 9.19 -2.38 -23.81
C GLY A 92 7.79 -2.63 -24.32
#